data_AF-A0AA96X3D3-F1
#
_entry.id   AF-A0AA96X3D3-F1
#
_cell.length_a   1.000
_cell.length_b   1.000
_cell.length_c   1.000
_cell.angle_alpha   90.00
_cell.angle_beta   90.00
_cell.angle_gamma   90.00
#
_symmetry.space_group_name_H-M   'P 1'
#
loop_
_entity.id
_entity.type
_entity.pdbx_description
1 polymer ?
#
loop_
_entity_poly.entity_id
_entity_poly.type
_entity_poly.pdbx_seq_one_letter_code
_entity_poly.pdbx_strand_id
1 'polypeptide(L)'
;MEVPISQEFVKICKQIKAKSYSISQWSEIESDDMFHSDSFRGGFDADEQEFCFSFYDQAGDEYWFQVSLSSIIEIASGIQLKIVGRAAD
;
A
#
# COMPACT_ATOMS: atom_id res chain seq x y z
N MET A 1 15.05 1.48 0.84
CA MET A 1 14.98 0.14 0.24
C MET A 1 14.01 0.18 -0.94
N GLU A 2 14.27 -0.54 -2.03
CA GLU A 2 13.26 -0.71 -3.08
C GLU A 2 12.26 -1.77 -2.63
N VAL A 3 10.98 -1.42 -2.56
CA VAL A 3 9.92 -2.34 -2.15
C VAL A 3 9.44 -3.12 -3.38
N PRO A 4 9.47 -4.46 -3.36
CA PRO A 4 9.08 -5.24 -4.53
C PRO A 4 7.57 -5.15 -4.79
N ILE A 5 7.18 -4.92 -6.04
CA ILE A 5 5.79 -5.12 -6.49
C ILE A 5 5.56 -6.63 -6.67
N SER A 6 5.45 -7.32 -5.54
CA SER A 6 5.21 -8.76 -5.49
C SER A 6 3.75 -9.07 -5.84
N GLN A 7 3.46 -10.35 -6.09
CA GLN A 7 2.08 -10.80 -6.29
C GLN A 7 1.18 -10.52 -5.06
N GLU A 8 1.75 -10.47 -3.86
CA GLU A 8 1.01 -10.10 -2.64
C GLU A 8 0.57 -8.64 -2.70
N PHE A 9 1.50 -7.74 -2.98
CA PHE A 9 1.18 -6.32 -3.07
C PHE A 9 0.21 -6.03 -4.22
N VAL A 10 0.39 -6.67 -5.38
CA VAL A 10 -0.57 -6.57 -6.50
C VAL A 10 -1.98 -7.03 -6.10
N LYS A 11 -2.11 -8.09 -5.29
CA LYS A 11 -3.42 -8.52 -4.78
C LYS A 11 -4.06 -7.46 -3.88
N ILE A 12 -3.29 -6.85 -2.99
CA ILE A 12 -3.75 -5.72 -2.15
C ILE A 12 -4.22 -4.57 -3.04
N CYS A 13 -3.42 -4.15 -4.03
CA CYS A 13 -3.81 -3.09 -4.96
C CYS A 13 -5.11 -3.40 -5.70
N LYS A 14 -5.32 -4.66 -6.11
CA LYS A 14 -6.57 -5.10 -6.75
C LYS A 14 -7.76 -5.05 -5.80
N GLN A 15 -7.59 -5.39 -4.52
CA GLN A 15 -8.66 -5.26 -3.51
C GLN A 15 -9.05 -3.81 -3.30
N ILE A 16 -8.08 -2.91 -3.18
CA ILE A 16 -8.32 -1.46 -3.06
C ILE A 16 -9.05 -0.94 -4.29
N LYS A 17 -8.56 -1.26 -5.50
CA LYS A 17 -9.20 -0.87 -6.77
C LYS A 17 -10.63 -1.39 -6.86
N ALA A 18 -10.90 -2.62 -6.42
CA ALA A 18 -12.23 -3.22 -6.49
C ALA A 18 -13.27 -2.45 -5.64
N LYS A 19 -12.87 -1.81 -4.54
CA LYS A 19 -13.77 -0.98 -3.74
C LYS A 19 -14.25 0.27 -4.47
N SER A 20 -13.49 0.76 -5.46
CA SER A 20 -13.86 1.91 -6.30
C SER A 20 -14.22 3.18 -5.51
N TYR A 21 -13.58 3.36 -4.34
CA TYR A 21 -13.76 4.55 -3.52
C TYR A 21 -12.86 5.69 -3.99
N SER A 22 -13.40 6.90 -3.90
CA SER A 22 -12.65 8.15 -4.01
C SER A 22 -11.80 8.40 -2.75
N ILE A 23 -10.87 9.34 -2.83
CA ILE A 23 -10.06 9.78 -1.67
C ILE A 23 -10.97 10.23 -0.51
N SER A 24 -12.02 10.99 -0.77
CA SER A 24 -12.92 11.44 0.30
C SER A 24 -13.65 10.29 0.99
N GLN A 25 -14.07 9.28 0.23
CA GLN A 25 -14.68 8.08 0.80
C GLN A 25 -13.68 7.24 1.60
N TRP A 26 -12.42 7.21 1.17
CA TRP A 26 -11.36 6.57 1.93
C TRP A 26 -11.06 7.32 3.23
N SER A 27 -11.01 8.65 3.20
CA SER A 27 -10.87 9.49 4.39
C SER A 27 -12.01 9.32 5.39
N GLU A 28 -13.24 9.11 4.93
CA GLU A 28 -14.39 8.84 5.82
C GLU A 28 -14.29 7.48 6.52
N ILE A 29 -13.59 6.51 5.91
CA ILE A 29 -13.44 5.16 6.46
C ILE A 29 -12.30 5.11 7.46
N GLU A 30 -11.16 5.76 7.15
CA GLU A 30 -9.90 5.73 7.93
C GLU A 30 -9.45 4.29 8.26
N SER A 31 -8.48 3.77 7.51
CA SER A 31 -8.30 2.32 7.37
C SER A 31 -6.87 1.83 7.54
N ASP A 32 -6.15 2.38 8.52
CA ASP A 32 -4.70 2.23 8.73
C ASP A 32 -4.16 0.78 8.68
N ASP A 33 -4.96 -0.24 9.00
CA ASP A 33 -4.54 -1.65 8.96
C ASP A 33 -5.46 -2.61 8.16
N MET A 34 -6.37 -2.06 7.34
CA MET A 34 -7.39 -2.85 6.63
C MET A 34 -6.80 -3.88 5.66
N PHE A 35 -5.61 -3.65 5.12
CA PHE A 35 -5.00 -4.50 4.10
C PHE A 35 -3.75 -5.17 4.64
N HIS A 36 -3.75 -6.50 4.62
CA HIS A 36 -2.63 -7.28 5.12
C HIS A 36 -2.38 -8.55 4.29
N SER A 37 -1.13 -8.99 4.30
CA SER A 37 -0.59 -10.21 3.73
C SER A 37 0.58 -10.68 4.60
N ASP A 38 1.37 -11.65 4.14
CA ASP A 38 2.51 -12.14 4.90
C ASP A 38 3.62 -11.08 4.99
N SER A 39 3.88 -10.36 3.90
CA SER A 39 4.95 -9.35 3.85
C SER A 39 4.47 -7.89 3.94
N PHE A 40 3.19 -7.61 3.78
CA PHE A 40 2.66 -6.24 3.75
C PHE A 40 1.52 -6.03 4.73
N ARG A 41 1.50 -4.90 5.43
CA ARG A 41 0.39 -4.46 6.27
C ARG A 41 0.18 -2.96 6.12
N GLY A 42 -1.07 -2.50 6.08
CA GLY A 42 -1.35 -1.07 6.06
C GLY A 42 -2.76 -0.74 5.56
N GLY A 43 -2.95 0.52 5.20
CA GLY A 43 -4.18 0.98 4.59
C GLY A 43 -4.21 2.50 4.49
N PHE A 44 -5.40 3.09 4.44
CA PHE A 44 -5.54 4.51 4.11
C PHE A 44 -5.51 5.41 5.33
N ASP A 45 -4.56 6.35 5.34
CA ASP A 45 -4.41 7.40 6.34
C ASP A 45 -5.13 8.67 5.84
N ALA A 46 -6.11 9.15 6.62
CA ALA A 46 -6.93 10.29 6.22
C ALA A 46 -6.20 11.64 6.33
N ASP A 47 -5.22 11.76 7.24
CA ASP A 47 -4.43 12.97 7.43
C ASP A 47 -3.40 13.12 6.31
N GLU A 48 -2.81 12.01 5.85
CA GLU A 48 -1.84 11.98 4.75
C GLU A 48 -2.50 11.90 3.37
N GLN A 49 -3.77 11.47 3.30
CA GLN A 49 -4.51 11.17 2.06
C GLN A 49 -3.83 10.14 1.15
N GLU A 50 -3.07 9.24 1.77
CA GLU A 50 -2.21 8.27 1.12
C GLU A 50 -2.47 6.88 1.71
N PHE A 51 -2.09 5.83 0.98
CA PHE A 51 -2.03 4.51 1.59
C PHE A 51 -0.66 4.28 2.20
N CYS A 52 -0.64 4.05 3.49
CA CYS A 52 0.56 3.85 4.30
C CYS A 52 0.71 2.36 4.58
N PHE A 53 1.86 1.81 4.23
CA PHE A 53 2.16 0.39 4.36
C PHE A 53 3.51 0.17 5.02
N SER A 54 3.59 -0.89 5.81
CA SER A 54 4.84 -1.55 6.17
C SER A 54 5.09 -2.76 5.27
N PHE A 55 6.34 -2.95 4.88
CA PHE A 55 6.86 -4.13 4.17
C PHE A 55 7.91 -4.81 5.04
N TYR A 56 7.76 -6.10 5.28
CA TYR A 56 8.74 -6.93 5.99
C TYR A 56 9.52 -7.77 4.98
N ASP A 57 10.84 -7.60 4.96
CA ASP A 57 11.70 -8.41 4.11
C ASP A 57 11.96 -9.81 4.71
N GLN A 58 12.79 -10.61 4.04
CA GLN A 58 13.10 -11.97 4.49
C GLN A 58 13.93 -12.03 5.78
N ALA A 59 14.65 -10.96 6.12
CA ALA A 59 15.37 -10.83 7.39
C ALA A 59 14.43 -10.40 8.54
N GLY A 60 13.21 -9.96 8.20
CA GLY A 60 12.24 -9.42 9.14
C GLY A 60 12.39 -7.92 9.37
N ASP A 61 13.23 -7.25 8.57
CA ASP A 61 13.40 -5.79 8.66
C ASP A 61 12.16 -5.10 8.09
N GLU A 62 11.66 -4.11 8.81
CA GLU A 62 10.47 -3.36 8.45
C GLU A 62 10.81 -2.10 7.63
N TYR A 63 10.06 -1.87 6.57
CA TYR A 63 10.17 -0.69 5.73
C TYR A 63 8.81 -0.03 5.53
N TRP A 64 8.70 1.23 5.91
CA TRP A 64 7.52 2.07 5.72
C TRP A 64 7.54 2.74 4.35
N PHE A 65 6.41 2.74 3.67
CA PHE A 65 6.22 3.44 2.41
C PHE A 65 4.78 3.94 2.24
N GLN A 66 4.64 4.97 1.42
CA GLN A 66 3.36 5.55 1.03
C GLN A 66 3.13 5.34 -0.46
N VAL A 67 1.86 5.15 -0.84
CA VAL A 67 1.46 5.01 -2.24
C VAL A 67 0.08 5.64 -2.47
N SER A 68 -0.02 6.42 -3.54
CA SER A 68 -1.26 7.12 -3.85
C SER A 68 -2.31 6.17 -4.40
N LEU A 69 -3.59 6.54 -4.27
CA LEU A 69 -4.68 5.79 -4.88
C LEU A 69 -4.49 5.62 -6.40
N SER A 70 -3.96 6.65 -7.10
CA SER A 70 -3.65 6.56 -8.53
C SER A 70 -2.58 5.50 -8.81
N SER A 71 -1.48 5.51 -8.05
CA SER A 71 -0.38 4.54 -8.19
C SER A 71 -0.88 3.12 -7.89
N ILE A 72 -1.73 2.93 -6.89
CA ILE A 72 -2.39 1.65 -6.61
C ILE A 72 -3.20 1.16 -7.81
N ILE A 73 -3.97 2.05 -8.45
CA ILE A 73 -4.78 1.70 -9.63
C ILE A 73 -3.89 1.31 -10.81
N GLU A 74 -2.77 1.99 -11.02
CA GLU A 74 -1.77 1.67 -12.04
C GLU A 74 -1.16 0.28 -11.80
N ILE A 75 -0.70 0.01 -10.57
CA ILE A 75 -0.12 -1.29 -10.17
C ILE A 75 -1.15 -2.41 -10.33
N ALA A 76 -2.39 -2.20 -9.88
CA ALA A 76 -3.48 -3.15 -10.04
C ALA A 76 -3.79 -3.46 -11.52
N SER A 77 -3.45 -2.54 -12.43
CA SER A 77 -3.61 -2.68 -13.88
C SER A 77 -2.39 -3.29 -14.57
N GLY A 78 -1.33 -3.63 -13.82
CA GLY A 78 -0.13 -4.29 -14.31
C GLY A 78 1.04 -3.35 -14.62
N ILE A 79 0.94 -2.06 -14.28
CA ILE A 79 2.05 -1.11 -14.43
C ILE A 79 3.07 -1.35 -13.33
N GLN A 80 4.33 -1.51 -13.72
CA GLN A 80 5.44 -1.60 -12.78
C GLN A 80 5.88 -0.18 -12.40
N LEU A 81 5.80 0.14 -11.12
CA LEU A 81 6.27 1.39 -10.54
C LEU A 81 7.45 1.10 -9.61
N LYS A 82 8.24 2.14 -9.33
CA LYS A 82 9.28 2.06 -8.32
C LYS A 82 8.76 2.59 -7.00
N ILE A 83 8.69 1.73 -5.99
CA ILE A 83 8.31 2.10 -4.62
C ILE A 83 9.57 2.09 -3.76
N VAL A 84 9.76 3.14 -2.97
CA VAL A 84 10.90 3.27 -2.06
C VAL A 84 10.39 3.30 -0.63
N GLY A 85 10.77 2.30 0.14
CA GLY A 85 10.52 2.22 1.58
C GLY A 85 11.69 2.78 2.39
N ARG A 86 11.35 3.36 3.55
CA ARG A 86 12.29 3.82 4.57
C ARG A 86 12.33 2.78 5.68
N ALA A 87 13.50 2.47 6.21
CA ALA A 87 13.59 1.55 7.34
C ALA A 87 12.79 2.14 8.53
N ALA A 88 12.08 1.28 9.26
CA ALA A 88 11.55 1.65 10.56
C ALA A 88 12.71 1.87 11.53
N ASP A 89 12.68 2.97 12.30
CA ASP A 89 13.67 3.29 13.34
C ASP A 89 13.40 2.54 14.66
#